data_AF-A0A1Y2F9E2-F1
#
_entry.id   AF-A0A1Y2F9E2-F1
#
_cell.length_a   1.000
_cell.length_b   1.000
_cell.length_c   1.000
_cell.angle_alpha   90.00
_cell.angle_beta   90.00
_cell.angle_gamma   90.00
#
_symmetry.space_group_name_H-M   'P 1'
#
loop_
_entity.id
_entity.type
_entity.pdbx_description
1 polymer ?
#
loop_
_entity_poly.entity_id
_entity_poly.type
_entity_poly.pdbx_seq_one_letter_code
_entity_poly.pdbx_strand_id
1 'polypeptide(L)'
;MELVSPLSLLHSAAQPLTTTTSPSTTLSPLLHPTHLFHTLSTLPPARLVLIAAFLIHYAHRSVISTLRNWNGRARMAWYVPTFAVGFNILNGALMGRWLAGGLAGPRAGEGAEGWGLKGGVAPKVLFGAGMVLWVGGFVTNVRCDEVLVRIKKDKVKERERLGRKEEGEGGGGKQNPKERYAIPYGGPFGLYDLVSHPSYFAEWVEWTGFLLSTLALTPSPFPLLALSSRTSSTSLLSSLFSLGRTPTPSAPSSLLRGIPPILRPMRGWYAQPPALFLWNEIACMLPRAISGHQWYRRTFGRDWPAERKIVIPYVF
;
A
#
# COMPACT_ATOMS: atom_id res chain seq x y z
N MET A 1 -6.85 -10.84 6.14
CA MET A 1 -5.48 -10.76 5.61
C MET A 1 -4.85 -9.38 5.73
N GLU A 2 -5.59 -8.28 5.55
CA GLU A 2 -5.00 -6.93 5.54
C GLU A 2 -4.81 -6.28 6.93
N LEU A 3 -5.56 -6.71 7.95
CA LEU A 3 -5.51 -6.16 9.32
C LEU A 3 -4.12 -6.31 9.99
N VAL A 4 -3.30 -7.25 9.51
CA VAL A 4 -1.94 -7.46 10.04
C VAL A 4 -0.98 -6.32 9.68
N SER A 5 -1.27 -5.55 8.63
CA SER A 5 -0.42 -4.43 8.18
C SER A 5 -0.32 -3.29 9.20
N PRO A 6 -1.43 -2.69 9.67
CA PRO A 6 -1.36 -1.62 10.68
C PRO A 6 -0.74 -2.09 12.00
N LEU A 7 -1.01 -3.34 12.41
CA LEU A 7 -0.39 -3.93 13.60
C LEU A 7 1.12 -4.08 13.44
N SER A 8 1.56 -4.57 12.29
CA SER A 8 2.97 -4.72 11.96
C SER A 8 3.70 -3.39 11.86
N LEU A 9 3.03 -2.36 11.32
CA LEU A 9 3.54 -0.99 11.28
C LEU A 9 3.76 -0.44 12.68
N LEU A 10 2.74 -0.48 13.55
CA LEU A 10 2.83 0.04 14.91
C LEU A 10 3.90 -0.70 15.72
N HIS A 11 3.92 -2.02 15.61
CA HIS A 11 4.92 -2.86 16.26
C HIS A 11 6.34 -2.49 15.82
N SER A 12 6.57 -2.37 14.52
CA SER A 12 7.90 -2.10 13.97
C SER A 12 8.37 -0.66 14.19
N ALA A 13 7.43 0.29 14.25
CA ALA A 13 7.72 1.67 14.61
C ALA A 13 8.10 1.84 16.09
N ALA A 14 7.57 0.98 16.97
CA ALA A 14 7.83 0.99 18.40
C ALA A 14 9.14 0.29 18.82
N GLN A 15 9.78 -0.44 17.91
CA GLN A 15 11.02 -1.13 18.23
C GLN A 15 12.23 -0.20 18.17
N PRO A 16 13.19 -0.33 19.11
CA PRO A 16 14.45 0.42 19.05
C PRO A 16 15.23 0.06 17.77
N LEU A 17 15.92 1.05 17.20
CA LEU A 17 16.71 0.93 15.97
C LEU A 17 18.09 0.28 16.21
N THR A 18 18.37 -0.19 17.41
CA THR A 18 19.66 -0.79 17.79
C THR A 18 19.80 -2.21 17.25
N THR A 19 21.01 -2.56 16.81
CA THR A 19 21.35 -3.86 16.20
C THR A 19 21.53 -5.00 17.21
N THR A 20 21.38 -4.73 18.51
CA THR A 20 21.49 -5.72 19.60
C THR A 20 20.13 -6.36 19.89
N THR A 21 19.78 -7.37 19.09
CA THR A 21 18.58 -8.18 19.31
C THR A 21 18.82 -9.21 20.42
N SER A 22 18.21 -9.02 21.60
CA SER A 22 17.91 -10.14 22.49
C SER A 22 16.59 -10.79 22.03
N PRO A 23 16.48 -12.13 22.02
CA PRO A 23 15.30 -12.83 21.50
C PRO A 23 14.00 -12.52 22.25
N SER A 24 14.08 -12.00 23.49
CA SER A 24 12.95 -11.67 24.37
C SER A 24 12.23 -10.34 24.06
N THR A 25 12.76 -9.48 23.16
CA THR A 25 12.17 -8.16 22.86
C THR A 25 11.24 -8.15 21.63
N THR A 26 11.02 -9.29 20.98
CA THR A 26 10.28 -9.39 19.72
C THR A 26 8.76 -9.24 19.85
N LEU A 27 8.18 -9.36 21.05
CA LEU A 27 6.73 -9.19 21.31
C LEU A 27 6.39 -8.05 22.28
N SER A 28 7.39 -7.45 22.92
CA SER A 28 7.19 -6.51 24.04
C SER A 28 6.45 -5.19 23.72
N PRO A 29 6.53 -4.56 22.52
CA PRO A 29 5.92 -3.24 22.32
C PRO A 29 4.40 -3.26 22.17
N LEU A 30 3.82 -4.37 21.67
CA LEU A 30 2.36 -4.53 21.56
C LEU A 30 1.71 -4.87 22.91
N LEU A 31 2.47 -5.54 23.79
CA LEU A 31 2.03 -5.94 25.12
C LEU A 31 2.13 -4.80 26.15
N HIS A 32 2.88 -3.74 25.86
CA HIS A 32 3.03 -2.56 26.71
C HIS A 32 2.59 -1.29 25.97
N PRO A 33 1.28 -0.94 26.00
CA PRO A 33 0.73 0.22 25.32
C PRO A 33 1.44 1.54 25.66
N THR A 34 1.99 1.65 26.87
CA THR A 34 2.75 2.81 27.34
C THR A 34 4.02 3.06 26.53
N HIS A 35 4.73 1.99 26.14
CA HIS A 35 5.95 2.09 25.33
C HIS A 35 5.63 2.54 23.90
N LEU A 36 4.57 1.99 23.31
CA LEU A 36 4.11 2.42 21.98
C LEU A 36 3.72 3.90 22.00
N PHE A 37 2.93 4.32 23.00
CA PHE A 37 2.49 5.71 23.12
C PHE A 37 3.68 6.66 23.28
N HIS A 38 4.64 6.31 24.14
CA HIS A 38 5.86 7.08 24.34
C HIS A 38 6.70 7.19 23.05
N THR A 39 6.90 6.08 22.34
CA THR A 39 7.65 6.10 21.07
C THR A 39 6.94 6.94 20.02
N LEU A 40 5.62 6.85 19.91
CA LEU A 40 4.87 7.70 18.97
C LEU A 40 4.89 9.17 19.38
N SER A 41 4.77 9.51 20.67
CA SER A 41 4.77 10.91 21.12
C SER A 41 6.11 11.61 20.92
N THR A 42 7.21 10.86 20.83
CA THR A 42 8.54 11.40 20.52
C THR A 42 8.80 11.62 19.03
N LEU A 43 7.93 11.12 18.14
CA LEU A 43 8.11 11.29 16.69
C LEU A 43 7.70 12.70 16.23
N PRO A 44 8.43 13.29 15.26
CA PRO A 44 8.02 14.55 14.64
C PRO A 44 6.60 14.51 14.04
N PRO A 45 5.82 15.61 14.11
CA PRO A 45 4.44 15.66 13.66
C PRO A 45 4.20 15.20 12.21
N ALA A 46 5.11 15.48 11.27
CA ALA A 46 4.95 15.05 9.87
C ALA A 46 4.87 13.52 9.74
N ARG A 47 5.65 12.80 10.55
CA ARG A 47 5.66 11.34 10.55
C ARG A 47 4.40 10.78 11.19
N LEU A 48 3.90 11.43 12.23
CA LEU A 48 2.61 11.07 12.84
C LEU A 48 1.45 11.23 11.86
N VAL A 49 1.44 12.30 11.07
CA VAL A 49 0.43 12.46 9.99
C VAL A 49 0.51 11.32 8.98
N LEU A 50 1.71 10.90 8.56
CA LEU A 50 1.89 9.78 7.63
C LEU A 50 1.49 8.43 8.25
N ILE A 51 1.85 8.18 9.50
CA ILE A 51 1.41 6.98 10.23
C ILE A 51 -0.12 6.98 10.32
N ALA A 52 -0.73 8.11 10.69
CA ALA A 52 -2.17 8.24 10.76
C ALA A 52 -2.84 8.00 9.40
N ALA A 53 -2.31 8.57 8.32
CA ALA A 53 -2.79 8.35 6.96
C ALA A 53 -2.78 6.85 6.60
N PHE A 54 -1.67 6.15 6.85
CA PHE A 54 -1.57 4.71 6.62
C PHE A 54 -2.60 3.93 7.46
N LEU A 55 -2.75 4.26 8.74
CA LEU A 55 -3.72 3.62 9.63
C LEU A 55 -5.16 3.86 9.17
N ILE A 56 -5.50 5.07 8.73
CA ILE A 56 -6.83 5.42 8.22
C ILE A 56 -7.15 4.61 6.96
N HIS A 57 -6.20 4.54 6.01
CA HIS A 57 -6.35 3.70 4.81
C HIS A 57 -6.66 2.25 5.20
N TYR A 58 -5.81 1.66 6.03
CA TYR A 58 -5.95 0.25 6.41
C TYR A 58 -7.16 -0.01 7.32
N ALA A 59 -7.58 0.94 8.15
CA ALA A 59 -8.82 0.83 8.92
C ALA A 59 -10.04 0.77 8.00
N HIS A 60 -10.10 1.64 6.99
CA HIS A 60 -11.18 1.57 5.99
C HIS A 60 -11.15 0.26 5.21
N ARG A 61 -9.98 -0.13 4.69
CA ARG A 61 -9.85 -1.30 3.81
C ARG A 61 -10.05 -2.63 4.53
N SER A 62 -9.36 -2.80 5.67
CA SER A 62 -9.28 -4.08 6.37
C SER A 62 -10.40 -4.33 7.37
N VAL A 63 -11.06 -3.27 7.87
CA VAL A 63 -12.16 -3.36 8.86
C VAL A 63 -13.48 -2.90 8.26
N ILE A 64 -13.59 -1.65 7.80
CA ILE A 64 -14.89 -1.10 7.36
C ILE A 64 -15.39 -1.81 6.10
N SER A 65 -14.56 -1.91 5.07
CA SER A 65 -14.91 -2.56 3.80
C SER A 65 -15.09 -4.07 3.96
N THR A 66 -14.38 -4.71 4.90
CA THR A 66 -14.57 -6.14 5.16
C THR A 66 -15.87 -6.44 5.86
N LEU A 67 -16.22 -5.71 6.92
CA LEU A 67 -17.50 -5.81 7.63
C LEU A 67 -18.67 -5.51 6.71
N ARG A 68 -18.56 -4.49 5.85
CA ARG A 68 -19.64 -4.12 4.91
C ARG A 68 -19.90 -5.17 3.84
N ASN A 69 -18.89 -5.98 3.49
CA ASN A 69 -18.94 -6.97 2.41
C ASN A 69 -18.90 -8.43 2.91
N TRP A 70 -19.25 -8.69 4.18
CA TRP A 70 -19.15 -10.02 4.79
C TRP A 70 -19.99 -11.10 4.07
N ASN A 71 -21.27 -10.84 3.78
CA ASN A 71 -22.23 -11.82 3.26
C ASN A 71 -22.13 -12.12 1.73
N GLY A 72 -21.01 -11.88 1.06
CA GLY A 72 -20.94 -12.26 -0.37
C GLY A 72 -19.59 -12.09 -1.01
N ARG A 73 -18.54 -12.58 -0.34
CA ARG A 73 -17.23 -12.77 -0.96
C ARG A 73 -17.20 -14.16 -1.60
N ALA A 74 -16.72 -14.22 -2.85
CA ALA A 74 -16.43 -15.50 -3.49
C ALA A 74 -15.34 -16.24 -2.73
N ARG A 75 -15.40 -17.58 -2.73
CA ARG A 75 -14.35 -18.43 -2.16
C ARG A 75 -13.02 -18.14 -2.85
N MET A 76 -11.98 -17.90 -2.08
CA MET A 76 -10.62 -17.71 -2.56
C MET A 76 -9.79 -18.95 -2.22
N ALA A 77 -8.86 -19.31 -3.12
CA ALA A 77 -7.91 -20.37 -2.82
C ALA A 77 -7.06 -20.01 -1.60
N TRP A 78 -6.78 -20.97 -0.71
CA TRP A 78 -6.18 -20.73 0.60
C TRP A 78 -4.80 -20.06 0.55
N TYR A 79 -4.04 -20.24 -0.53
CA TYR A 79 -2.71 -19.63 -0.68
C TYR A 79 -2.80 -18.10 -0.90
N VAL A 80 -3.87 -17.60 -1.53
CA VAL A 80 -4.06 -16.16 -1.79
C VAL A 80 -4.06 -15.34 -0.50
N PRO A 81 -4.90 -15.63 0.52
CA PRO A 81 -4.86 -14.90 1.77
C PRO A 81 -3.57 -15.13 2.55
N THR A 82 -2.93 -16.29 2.44
CA THR A 82 -1.63 -16.56 3.09
C THR A 82 -0.53 -15.66 2.56
N PHE A 83 -0.37 -15.56 1.24
CA PHE A 83 0.60 -14.64 0.62
C PHE A 83 0.25 -13.18 0.91
N ALA A 84 -1.04 -12.83 0.90
CA ALA A 84 -1.49 -11.48 1.25
C ALA A 84 -1.17 -11.12 2.72
N VAL A 85 -1.29 -12.05 3.66
CA VAL A 85 -0.87 -11.85 5.06
C VAL A 85 0.64 -11.62 5.12
N GLY A 86 1.44 -12.47 4.47
CA GLY A 86 2.90 -12.32 4.44
C GLY A 86 3.35 -10.98 3.86
N PHE A 87 2.75 -10.57 2.73
CA PHE A 87 3.00 -9.26 2.12
C PHE A 87 2.65 -8.11 3.08
N ASN A 88 1.46 -8.14 3.71
CA ASN A 88 1.02 -7.07 4.60
C ASN A 88 1.86 -6.96 5.88
N ILE A 89 2.36 -8.08 6.42
CA ILE A 89 3.31 -8.07 7.54
C ILE A 89 4.62 -7.40 7.09
N LEU A 90 5.19 -7.81 5.95
CA LEU A 90 6.44 -7.23 5.47
C LEU A 90 6.29 -5.74 5.13
N ASN A 91 5.21 -5.36 4.43
CA ASN A 91 4.95 -3.98 4.04
C ASN A 91 4.73 -3.08 5.26
N GLY A 92 3.86 -3.50 6.18
CA GLY A 92 3.61 -2.78 7.43
C GLY A 92 4.90 -2.61 8.24
N ALA A 93 5.69 -3.67 8.41
CA ALA A 93 6.96 -3.62 9.13
C ALA A 93 7.97 -2.66 8.48
N LEU A 94 8.14 -2.74 7.16
CA LEU A 94 9.06 -1.87 6.42
C LEU A 94 8.65 -0.41 6.53
N MET A 95 7.35 -0.09 6.37
CA MET A 95 6.84 1.28 6.54
C MET A 95 7.03 1.79 7.98
N GLY A 96 6.72 0.96 8.98
CA GLY A 96 6.85 1.31 10.39
C GLY A 96 8.29 1.62 10.78
N ARG A 97 9.22 0.73 10.42
CA ARG A 97 10.66 0.99 10.64
C ARG A 97 11.15 2.21 9.89
N TRP A 98 10.68 2.43 8.66
CA TRP A 98 11.12 3.53 7.84
C TRP A 98 10.65 4.89 8.37
N LEU A 99 9.38 4.99 8.78
CA LEU A 99 8.83 6.22 9.36
C LEU A 99 9.43 6.53 10.73
N ALA A 100 9.70 5.51 11.55
CA ALA A 100 10.36 5.70 12.86
C ALA A 100 11.88 5.89 12.76
N GLY A 101 12.52 5.31 11.74
CA GLY A 101 13.97 5.14 11.60
C GLY A 101 14.80 6.40 11.38
N GLY A 102 14.18 7.48 10.89
CA GLY A 102 14.90 8.71 10.54
C GLY A 102 15.43 9.52 11.71
N LEU A 103 15.65 8.96 12.91
CA LEU A 103 16.24 9.62 14.08
C LEU A 103 17.63 9.08 14.45
N ALA A 104 18.08 7.96 13.85
CA ALA A 104 19.36 7.30 14.17
C ALA A 104 20.57 7.82 13.35
N GLY A 105 20.49 9.02 12.77
CA GLY A 105 21.58 9.62 11.99
C GLY A 105 22.46 10.55 12.82
N PRO A 106 23.79 10.64 12.59
CA PRO A 106 24.70 11.54 13.32
C PRO A 106 24.34 13.04 13.24
N ARG A 107 23.41 13.42 12.35
CA ARG A 107 22.88 14.78 12.17
C ARG A 107 21.46 14.98 12.73
N ALA A 108 20.97 14.05 13.55
CA ALA A 108 19.65 14.16 14.17
C ALA A 108 19.49 15.42 15.04
N GLY A 109 20.60 16.05 15.47
CA GLY A 109 20.59 17.31 16.22
C GLY A 109 20.57 18.59 15.37
N GLU A 110 20.85 18.55 14.06
CA GLU A 110 21.05 19.79 13.26
C GLU A 110 19.82 20.24 12.45
N GLY A 111 18.66 19.61 12.65
CA GLY A 111 17.43 19.99 11.94
C GLY A 111 16.14 19.37 12.47
N ALA A 112 16.17 18.83 13.69
CA ALA A 112 15.02 18.20 14.35
C ALA A 112 14.30 19.14 15.33
N GLU A 113 14.48 20.46 15.21
CA GLU A 113 13.55 21.41 15.82
C GLU A 113 12.38 21.66 14.86
N GLY A 114 11.15 21.34 15.30
CA GLY A 114 9.90 21.64 14.58
C GLY A 114 9.18 20.43 13.99
N TRP A 115 8.54 20.59 12.83
CA TRP A 115 7.58 19.62 12.26
C TRP A 115 8.25 18.32 11.73
N GLY A 116 9.58 18.27 11.61
CA GLY A 116 10.30 17.14 11.00
C GLY A 116 10.30 17.15 9.47
N LEU A 117 10.23 18.35 8.87
CA LEU A 117 10.34 18.58 7.43
C LEU A 117 11.68 19.24 7.10
N LYS A 118 12.23 18.98 5.90
CA LYS A 118 13.42 19.67 5.41
C LYS A 118 13.23 21.20 5.46
N GLY A 119 14.30 21.93 5.74
CA GLY A 119 14.28 23.39 5.79
C GLY A 119 13.81 24.01 4.47
N GLY A 120 13.14 25.18 4.56
CA GLY A 120 12.62 25.94 3.42
C GLY A 120 11.12 25.81 3.20
N VAL A 121 10.59 26.60 2.27
CA VAL A 121 9.16 26.63 1.92
C VAL A 121 8.77 25.46 1.01
N ALA A 122 9.64 25.08 0.08
CA ALA A 122 9.35 24.04 -0.92
C ALA A 122 8.99 22.67 -0.31
N PRO A 123 9.70 22.14 0.72
CA PRO A 123 9.31 20.87 1.35
C PRO A 123 7.96 20.93 2.07
N LYS A 124 7.61 22.08 2.67
CA LYS A 124 6.31 22.27 3.31
C LYS A 124 5.17 22.26 2.28
N VAL A 125 5.37 22.94 1.15
CA VAL A 125 4.42 22.93 0.02
C VAL A 125 4.30 21.52 -0.57
N LEU A 126 5.41 20.81 -0.76
CA LEU A 126 5.42 19.45 -1.26
C LEU A 126 4.67 18.49 -0.32
N PHE A 127 4.89 18.61 0.99
CA PHE A 127 4.16 17.84 1.99
C PHE A 127 2.65 18.13 1.96
N GLY A 128 2.28 19.41 1.93
CA GLY A 128 0.87 19.81 1.83
C GLY A 128 0.20 19.29 0.56
N ALA A 129 0.85 19.46 -0.60
CA ALA A 129 0.35 18.97 -1.89
C ALA A 129 0.21 17.45 -1.91
N GLY A 130 1.21 16.73 -1.38
CA GLY A 130 1.16 15.27 -1.23
C GLY A 130 0.00 14.82 -0.34
N MET A 131 -0.25 15.50 0.78
CA MET A 131 -1.38 15.16 1.65
C MET A 131 -2.74 15.49 1.02
N VAL A 132 -2.87 16.58 0.26
CA VAL A 132 -4.09 16.89 -0.51
C VAL A 132 -4.36 15.80 -1.54
N LEU A 133 -3.33 15.34 -2.26
CA LEU A 133 -3.45 14.22 -3.20
C LEU A 133 -3.83 12.92 -2.48
N TRP A 134 -3.22 12.65 -1.32
CA TRP A 134 -3.55 11.48 -0.51
C TRP A 134 -5.03 11.49 -0.08
N VAL A 135 -5.51 12.61 0.48
CA VAL A 135 -6.92 12.75 0.90
C VAL A 135 -7.86 12.64 -0.30
N GLY A 136 -7.55 13.31 -1.42
CA GLY A 136 -8.35 13.26 -2.64
C GLY A 136 -8.46 11.85 -3.22
N GLY A 137 -7.33 11.14 -3.29
CA GLY A 137 -7.26 9.74 -3.70
C GLY A 137 -8.06 8.84 -2.77
N PHE A 138 -7.84 8.93 -1.46
CA PHE A 138 -8.55 8.14 -0.45
C PHE A 138 -10.07 8.35 -0.52
N VAL A 139 -10.55 9.60 -0.50
CA VAL A 139 -11.99 9.91 -0.58
C VAL A 139 -12.59 9.40 -1.88
N THR A 140 -11.88 9.54 -3.00
CA THR A 140 -12.34 9.03 -4.30
C THR A 140 -12.44 7.50 -4.27
N ASN A 141 -11.45 6.81 -3.71
CA ASN A 141 -11.43 5.36 -3.57
C ASN A 141 -12.63 4.86 -2.73
N VAL A 142 -12.87 5.47 -1.57
CA VAL A 142 -14.03 5.15 -0.71
C VAL A 142 -15.36 5.33 -1.46
N ARG A 143 -15.51 6.45 -2.19
CA ARG A 143 -16.72 6.71 -2.98
C ARG A 143 -16.91 5.73 -4.13
N CYS A 144 -15.83 5.28 -4.77
CA CYS A 144 -15.90 4.23 -5.78
C CYS A 144 -16.41 2.91 -5.16
N ASP A 145 -15.88 2.51 -4.01
CA ASP A 145 -16.33 1.33 -3.28
C ASP A 145 -17.81 1.42 -2.86
N GLU A 146 -18.31 2.61 -2.53
CA GLU A 146 -19.73 2.87 -2.28
C GLU A 146 -20.62 2.57 -3.48
N VAL A 147 -20.21 2.96 -4.69
CA VAL A 147 -20.96 2.67 -5.91
C VAL A 147 -21.11 1.16 -6.10
N LEU A 148 -20.01 0.41 -5.96
CA LEU A 148 -20.03 -1.05 -6.13
C LEU A 148 -20.92 -1.75 -5.11
N VAL A 149 -20.92 -1.27 -3.86
CA VAL A 149 -21.79 -1.85 -2.82
C VAL A 149 -23.26 -1.52 -3.06
N ARG A 150 -23.59 -0.32 -3.53
CA ARG A 150 -24.97 0.04 -3.91
C ARG A 150 -25.47 -0.89 -5.02
N ILE A 151 -24.68 -1.05 -6.09
CA ILE A 151 -25.00 -1.95 -7.20
C ILE A 151 -25.24 -3.39 -6.72
N LYS A 152 -24.38 -3.89 -5.82
CA LYS A 152 -24.55 -5.24 -5.26
C LYS A 152 -25.86 -5.36 -4.47
N LYS A 153 -26.19 -4.38 -3.63
CA LYS A 153 -27.44 -4.36 -2.85
C LYS A 153 -28.67 -4.29 -3.76
N ASP A 154 -28.61 -3.48 -4.81
CA ASP A 154 -29.71 -3.36 -5.77
C ASP A 154 -29.94 -4.67 -6.52
N LYS A 155 -28.87 -5.39 -6.88
CA LYS A 155 -28.97 -6.72 -7.49
C LYS A 155 -29.52 -7.79 -6.54
N VAL A 156 -29.20 -7.73 -5.25
CA VAL A 156 -29.79 -8.63 -4.25
C VAL A 156 -31.29 -8.36 -4.13
N LYS A 157 -31.69 -7.10 -3.99
CA LYS A 157 -33.12 -6.70 -3.95
C LYS A 157 -33.88 -7.08 -5.22
N GLU A 158 -33.26 -6.93 -6.38
CA GLU A 158 -33.84 -7.34 -7.67
C GLU A 158 -34.09 -8.86 -7.69
N ARG A 159 -33.15 -9.68 -7.20
CA ARG A 159 -33.33 -11.13 -7.11
C ARG A 159 -34.43 -11.53 -6.13
N GLU A 160 -34.50 -10.89 -4.96
CA GLU A 160 -35.55 -11.12 -3.97
C GLU A 160 -36.93 -10.81 -4.54
N ARG A 161 -37.09 -9.67 -5.24
CA ARG A 161 -38.34 -9.30 -5.92
C ARG A 161 -38.76 -10.29 -6.98
N LEU A 162 -37.80 -10.88 -7.70
CA LEU A 162 -38.04 -11.90 -8.73
C LEU A 162 -38.27 -13.30 -8.14
N GLY A 163 -38.26 -13.47 -6.81
CA GLY A 163 -38.46 -14.76 -6.14
C GLY A 163 -37.36 -15.79 -6.41
N ARG A 164 -36.18 -15.37 -6.89
CA ARG A 164 -35.07 -16.27 -7.21
C ARG A 164 -34.28 -16.55 -5.93
N LYS A 165 -34.34 -17.79 -5.43
CA LYS A 165 -33.54 -18.23 -4.28
C LYS A 165 -32.04 -18.20 -4.61
N GLU A 166 -31.20 -17.91 -3.61
CA GLU A 166 -29.77 -18.15 -3.72
C GLU A 166 -29.52 -19.65 -3.84
N GLU A 167 -29.31 -20.14 -5.07
CA GLU A 167 -28.61 -21.39 -5.24
C GLU A 167 -27.18 -21.17 -4.77
N GLY A 168 -26.84 -21.74 -3.61
CA GLY A 168 -25.50 -21.68 -3.07
C GLY A 168 -24.48 -22.15 -4.10
N GLU A 169 -23.25 -21.62 -4.02
CA GLU A 169 -22.10 -21.90 -4.91
C GLU A 169 -21.71 -23.42 -5.00
N GLY A 170 -22.48 -24.34 -4.42
CA GLY A 170 -22.33 -25.79 -4.51
C GLY A 170 -23.26 -26.51 -5.51
N GLY A 171 -24.18 -25.80 -6.17
CA GLY A 171 -24.97 -26.35 -7.29
C GLY A 171 -24.22 -26.16 -8.60
N GLY A 172 -23.89 -27.24 -9.31
CA GLY A 172 -23.15 -27.24 -10.59
C GLY A 172 -23.86 -26.60 -11.79
N GLY A 173 -24.75 -25.63 -11.57
CA GLY A 173 -25.39 -24.85 -12.62
C GLY A 173 -24.54 -23.65 -13.04
N LYS A 174 -24.24 -23.52 -14.32
CA LYS A 174 -23.65 -22.30 -14.91
C LYS A 174 -24.63 -21.14 -14.75
N GLN A 175 -24.58 -20.42 -13.63
CA GLN A 175 -25.32 -19.16 -13.47
C GLN A 175 -24.85 -18.15 -14.52
N ASN A 176 -25.79 -17.44 -15.14
CA ASN A 176 -25.46 -16.41 -16.12
C ASN A 176 -24.76 -15.24 -15.42
N PRO A 177 -23.52 -14.88 -15.79
CA PRO A 177 -22.77 -13.82 -15.09
C PRO A 177 -23.50 -12.47 -15.05
N LYS A 178 -24.35 -12.18 -16.04
CA LYS A 178 -25.19 -10.97 -16.09
C LYS A 178 -26.22 -10.89 -14.95
N GLU A 179 -26.59 -12.00 -14.35
CA GLU A 179 -27.51 -12.02 -13.21
C GLU A 179 -26.78 -11.63 -11.92
N ARG A 180 -25.51 -12.04 -11.78
CA ARG A 180 -24.70 -11.79 -10.58
C ARG A 180 -24.04 -10.40 -10.58
N TYR A 181 -23.65 -9.89 -11.75
CA TYR A 181 -22.89 -8.66 -11.90
C TYR A 181 -23.65 -7.60 -12.69
N ALA A 182 -23.33 -6.32 -12.45
CA ALA A 182 -23.85 -5.21 -13.24
C ALA A 182 -22.72 -4.27 -13.64
N ILE A 183 -22.97 -3.45 -14.67
CA ILE A 183 -22.04 -2.43 -15.13
C ILE A 183 -22.16 -1.22 -14.19
N PRO A 184 -21.06 -0.76 -13.58
CA PRO A 184 -21.08 0.47 -12.80
C PRO A 184 -21.15 1.69 -13.73
N TYR A 185 -21.91 2.70 -13.34
CA TYR A 185 -22.06 3.98 -14.03
C TYR A 185 -21.91 5.14 -13.03
N GLY A 186 -21.45 6.30 -13.50
CA GLY A 186 -21.29 7.51 -12.69
C GLY A 186 -20.16 7.44 -11.66
N GLY A 187 -20.49 7.69 -10.38
CA GLY A 187 -19.53 7.76 -9.30
C GLY A 187 -18.83 9.13 -9.16
N PRO A 188 -17.81 9.24 -8.29
CA PRO A 188 -17.12 10.51 -8.06
C PRO A 188 -16.51 11.03 -9.36
N PHE A 189 -16.82 12.27 -9.73
CA PHE A 189 -16.34 12.92 -10.95
C PHE A 189 -16.67 12.17 -12.26
N GLY A 190 -17.70 11.32 -12.28
CA GLY A 190 -18.06 10.53 -13.47
C GLY A 190 -17.03 9.46 -13.84
N LEU A 191 -16.16 9.07 -12.90
CA LEU A 191 -15.03 8.20 -13.21
C LEU A 191 -15.42 6.82 -13.75
N TYR A 192 -16.54 6.22 -13.32
CA TYR A 192 -16.95 4.92 -13.89
C TYR A 192 -17.38 5.02 -15.35
N ASP A 193 -17.74 6.21 -15.83
CA ASP A 193 -18.09 6.40 -17.24
C ASP A 193 -16.85 6.50 -18.12
N LEU A 194 -15.71 6.90 -17.53
CA LEU A 194 -14.43 7.05 -18.22
C LEU A 194 -13.55 5.80 -18.12
N VAL A 195 -13.51 5.16 -16.95
CA VAL A 195 -12.60 4.05 -16.67
C VAL A 195 -13.31 2.89 -15.98
N SER A 196 -12.77 1.70 -16.18
CA SER A 196 -13.37 0.46 -15.65
C SER A 196 -13.03 0.22 -14.19
N HIS A 197 -11.82 0.61 -13.77
CA HIS A 197 -11.32 0.44 -12.40
C HIS A 197 -10.89 1.78 -11.80
N PRO A 198 -11.83 2.71 -11.54
CA PRO A 198 -11.50 4.02 -10.99
C PRO A 198 -10.96 3.95 -9.56
N SER A 199 -11.33 2.93 -8.78
CA SER A 199 -10.80 2.72 -7.43
C SER A 199 -9.28 2.46 -7.46
N TYR A 200 -8.76 1.71 -8.43
CA TYR A 200 -7.32 1.48 -8.56
C TYR A 200 -6.57 2.75 -8.92
N PHE A 201 -7.14 3.58 -9.82
CA PHE A 201 -6.55 4.89 -10.12
C PHE A 201 -6.53 5.80 -8.89
N ALA A 202 -7.63 5.85 -8.14
CA ALA A 202 -7.72 6.63 -6.91
C ALA A 202 -6.70 6.17 -5.85
N GLU A 203 -6.49 4.86 -5.73
CA GLU A 203 -5.48 4.26 -4.86
C GLU A 203 -4.05 4.62 -5.31
N TRP A 204 -3.76 4.62 -6.62
CA TRP A 204 -2.47 5.09 -7.13
C TRP A 204 -2.23 6.57 -6.83
N VAL A 205 -3.26 7.42 -6.98
CA VAL A 205 -3.19 8.85 -6.62
C VAL A 205 -2.94 9.01 -5.12
N GLU A 206 -3.63 8.22 -4.30
CA GLU A 206 -3.47 8.19 -2.85
C GLU A 206 -2.02 7.93 -2.46
N TRP A 207 -1.45 6.81 -2.90
CA TRP A 207 -0.09 6.42 -2.54
C TRP A 207 1.01 7.24 -3.22
N THR A 208 0.71 7.85 -4.37
CA THR A 208 1.58 8.88 -4.96
C THR A 208 1.63 10.10 -4.04
N GLY A 209 0.48 10.56 -3.53
CA GLY A 209 0.41 11.63 -2.54
C GLY A 209 1.20 11.30 -1.27
N PHE A 210 1.05 10.06 -0.77
CA PHE A 210 1.82 9.56 0.37
C PHE A 210 3.33 9.66 0.10
N LEU A 211 3.79 9.13 -1.03
CA LEU A 211 5.20 9.18 -1.45
C LEU A 211 5.72 10.62 -1.51
N LEU A 212 4.99 11.54 -2.15
CA LEU A 212 5.38 12.95 -2.26
C LEU A 212 5.57 13.60 -0.88
N SER A 213 4.64 13.36 0.05
CA SER A 213 4.76 13.83 1.42
C SER A 213 6.00 13.26 2.12
N THR A 214 6.31 12.00 1.87
CA THR A 214 7.47 11.36 2.50
C THR A 214 8.82 11.90 2.00
N LEU A 215 8.88 12.44 0.76
CA LEU A 215 10.09 13.07 0.20
C LEU A 215 10.47 14.38 0.92
N ALA A 216 9.53 15.01 1.63
CA ALA A 216 9.72 16.24 2.37
C ALA A 216 10.31 16.05 3.79
N LEU A 217 10.41 14.80 4.27
CA LEU A 217 10.83 14.50 5.64
C LEU A 217 12.31 14.80 5.92
N THR A 218 12.62 15.20 7.16
CA THR A 218 13.97 15.30 7.71
C THR A 218 14.06 14.64 9.11
N PRO A 219 15.20 14.02 9.48
CA PRO A 219 16.23 13.49 8.60
C PRO A 219 15.64 12.57 7.53
N SER A 220 16.27 12.51 6.34
CA SER A 220 15.87 11.56 5.30
C SER A 220 15.94 10.16 5.93
N PRO A 221 14.81 9.43 6.01
CA PRO A 221 14.70 8.21 6.82
C PRO A 221 15.69 7.10 6.42
N PHE A 222 16.25 7.15 5.21
CA PHE A 222 17.48 6.42 4.86
C PHE A 222 18.35 7.26 3.92
N PRO A 223 19.60 7.60 4.28
CA PRO A 223 20.64 7.71 3.29
C PRO A 223 21.03 6.27 2.94
N LEU A 224 20.65 5.76 1.77
CA LEU A 224 21.35 4.60 1.19
C LEU A 224 22.85 4.88 0.95
N LEU A 225 23.30 6.09 1.27
CA LEU A 225 24.68 6.58 1.26
C LEU A 225 25.27 6.80 2.67
N ALA A 226 24.86 6.02 3.68
CA ALA A 226 25.66 5.83 4.90
C ALA A 226 26.31 4.44 4.98
N LEU A 227 26.24 3.65 3.89
CA LEU A 227 26.97 2.38 3.77
C LEU A 227 28.40 2.56 3.17
N SER A 228 28.88 3.80 3.05
CA SER A 228 30.26 4.09 2.64
C SER A 228 31.14 4.63 3.78
N SER A 229 30.60 4.76 5.00
CA SER A 229 31.40 5.14 6.16
C SER A 229 31.30 4.07 7.25
N ARG A 230 32.20 3.08 7.11
CA ARG A 230 32.88 2.37 8.20
C ARG A 230 32.03 1.34 9.01
N THR A 231 32.26 0.09 8.61
CA THR A 231 32.36 -1.14 9.44
C THR A 231 31.19 -1.56 10.35
N SER A 232 30.76 -2.80 10.08
CA SER A 232 30.22 -3.82 11.01
C SER A 232 28.71 -4.08 10.96
N SER A 233 28.40 -5.37 10.69
CA SER A 233 27.16 -6.09 11.01
C SER A 233 26.04 -6.14 9.95
N THR A 234 26.37 -6.56 8.73
CA THR A 234 25.39 -7.15 7.79
C THR A 234 25.40 -8.69 7.91
N SER A 235 24.65 -9.26 8.85
CA SER A 235 24.62 -10.72 9.09
C SER A 235 23.27 -11.42 8.83
N LEU A 236 22.18 -10.69 8.52
CA LEU A 236 20.87 -11.33 8.29
C LEU A 236 20.51 -11.54 6.81
N LEU A 237 20.83 -10.60 5.92
CA LEU A 237 20.64 -10.80 4.47
C LEU A 237 21.74 -11.64 3.82
N SER A 238 22.95 -11.66 4.37
CA SER A 238 24.06 -12.47 3.85
C SER A 238 23.86 -13.96 4.10
N SER A 239 23.22 -14.33 5.21
CA SER A 239 22.97 -15.73 5.58
C SER A 239 21.92 -16.42 4.69
N LEU A 240 20.95 -15.67 4.16
CA LEU A 240 19.92 -16.21 3.25
C LEU A 240 20.46 -16.49 1.83
N PHE A 241 21.57 -15.87 1.44
CA PHE A 241 22.18 -16.02 0.12
C PHE A 241 23.51 -16.79 0.14
N SER A 242 23.95 -17.27 1.31
CA SER A 242 25.24 -17.96 1.49
C SER A 242 25.08 -19.48 1.67
N LEU A 243 24.13 -20.10 0.97
CA LEU A 243 24.18 -21.55 0.74
C LEU A 243 25.03 -21.83 -0.50
N GLY A 244 26.35 -21.92 -0.29
CA GLY A 244 27.28 -22.51 -1.25
C GLY A 244 28.05 -21.56 -2.17
N ARG A 245 29.00 -20.77 -1.63
CA ARG A 245 30.34 -20.58 -2.23
C ARG A 245 31.24 -19.69 -1.36
N THR A 246 32.52 -20.02 -1.37
CA THR A 246 33.63 -19.43 -0.60
C THR A 246 33.92 -17.96 -0.94
N PRO A 247 34.62 -17.23 -0.06
CA PRO A 247 34.60 -15.77 -0.05
C PRO A 247 35.67 -15.18 -0.99
N THR A 248 35.26 -14.27 -1.86
CA THR A 248 36.17 -13.27 -2.44
C THR A 248 35.62 -11.86 -2.16
N PRO A 249 36.48 -10.91 -1.74
CA PRO A 249 36.05 -9.60 -1.31
C PRO A 249 35.90 -8.68 -2.53
N SER A 250 34.78 -8.78 -3.24
CA SER A 250 34.39 -7.72 -4.17
C SER A 250 32.87 -7.53 -4.21
N ALA A 251 32.45 -6.48 -3.52
CA ALA A 251 31.27 -5.65 -3.73
C ALA A 251 29.88 -6.32 -3.89
N PRO A 252 28.88 -5.97 -3.05
CA PRO A 252 27.46 -6.28 -3.27
C PRO A 252 26.84 -5.38 -4.36
N SER A 253 27.56 -5.18 -5.47
CA SER A 253 27.18 -4.32 -6.60
C SER A 253 26.80 -5.09 -7.86
N SER A 254 26.82 -6.42 -7.82
CA SER A 254 26.56 -7.30 -8.97
C SER A 254 25.08 -7.44 -9.32
N LEU A 255 24.18 -7.38 -8.32
CA LEU A 255 22.73 -7.60 -8.54
C LEU A 255 22.00 -6.40 -9.16
N LEU A 256 22.64 -5.22 -9.19
CA LEU A 256 22.09 -3.96 -9.71
C LEU A 256 22.89 -3.40 -10.90
N ARG A 257 23.89 -4.13 -11.39
CA ARG A 257 24.79 -3.68 -12.48
C ARG A 257 24.10 -3.68 -13.86
N GLY A 258 22.95 -4.34 -13.99
CA GLY A 258 22.13 -4.38 -15.20
C GLY A 258 21.17 -3.21 -15.39
N ILE A 259 21.13 -2.24 -14.47
CA ILE A 259 20.26 -1.07 -14.60
C ILE A 259 20.88 -0.09 -15.62
N PRO A 260 20.17 0.25 -16.71
CA PRO A 260 20.67 1.17 -17.74
C PRO A 260 21.15 2.50 -17.15
N PRO A 261 22.20 3.14 -17.73
CA PRO A 261 22.76 4.40 -17.24
C PRO A 261 21.71 5.52 -17.05
N ILE A 262 20.63 5.50 -17.83
CA ILE A 262 19.54 6.47 -17.78
C ILE A 262 18.73 6.42 -16.48
N LEU A 263 18.77 5.30 -15.76
CA LEU A 263 18.07 5.10 -14.49
C LEU A 263 18.99 5.32 -13.26
N ARG A 264 20.27 5.67 -13.47
CA ARG A 264 21.25 5.93 -12.39
C ARG A 264 20.97 7.18 -11.52
N PRO A 265 20.40 8.29 -12.02
CA PRO A 265 20.00 9.42 -11.18
C PRO A 265 18.91 9.07 -10.15
N MET A 266 18.22 7.94 -10.36
CA MET A 266 17.06 7.56 -9.55
C MET A 266 17.41 6.80 -8.26
N ARG A 267 18.69 6.44 -8.04
CA ARG A 267 19.14 5.45 -7.04
C ARG A 267 18.73 5.70 -5.58
N GLY A 268 18.36 6.93 -5.22
CA GLY A 268 17.99 7.30 -3.85
C GLY A 268 16.50 7.24 -3.50
N TRP A 269 15.58 7.38 -4.46
CA TRP A 269 14.15 7.57 -4.18
C TRP A 269 13.28 6.32 -4.42
N TYR A 270 13.58 5.48 -5.41
CA TYR A 270 12.75 4.31 -5.72
C TYR A 270 12.89 3.14 -4.73
N ALA A 271 13.99 3.10 -3.97
CA ALA A 271 14.26 2.03 -3.01
C ALA A 271 13.68 2.33 -1.60
N GLN A 272 12.97 3.45 -1.45
CA GLN A 272 12.26 3.75 -0.21
C GLN A 272 11.00 2.87 -0.13
N PRO A 273 10.63 2.33 1.04
CA PRO A 273 9.42 1.55 1.22
C PRO A 273 8.15 2.21 0.66
N PRO A 274 7.89 3.54 0.83
CA PRO A 274 6.78 4.23 0.16
C PRO A 274 6.77 4.07 -1.37
N ALA A 275 7.92 4.21 -2.01
CA ALA A 275 8.04 4.08 -3.46
C ALA A 275 7.91 2.62 -3.90
N LEU A 276 8.58 1.69 -3.22
CA LEU A 276 8.48 0.26 -3.51
C LEU A 276 7.05 -0.24 -3.39
N PHE A 277 6.32 0.25 -2.39
CA PHE A 277 4.93 -0.11 -2.19
C PHE A 277 4.04 0.43 -3.31
N LEU A 278 4.18 1.71 -3.69
CA LEU A 278 3.47 2.28 -4.84
C LEU A 278 3.75 1.49 -6.13
N TRP A 279 5.02 1.18 -6.41
CA TRP A 279 5.39 0.39 -7.59
C TRP A 279 4.81 -1.02 -7.55
N ASN A 280 4.83 -1.66 -6.39
CA ASN A 280 4.22 -2.97 -6.21
C ASN A 280 2.71 -2.93 -6.41
N GLU A 281 2.01 -1.92 -5.90
CA GLU A 281 0.58 -1.75 -6.13
C GLU A 281 0.25 -1.60 -7.62
N ILE A 282 0.97 -0.73 -8.33
CA ILE A 282 0.79 -0.57 -9.78
C ILE A 282 1.03 -1.91 -10.49
N ALA A 283 2.14 -2.60 -10.18
CA ALA A 283 2.50 -3.86 -10.80
C ALA A 283 1.50 -4.99 -10.53
N CYS A 284 0.89 -5.04 -9.34
CA CYS A 284 -0.10 -6.05 -8.99
C CYS A 284 -1.52 -5.71 -9.49
N MET A 285 -1.91 -4.45 -9.48
CA MET A 285 -3.26 -4.02 -9.87
C MET A 285 -3.45 -3.94 -11.37
N LEU A 286 -2.42 -3.51 -12.12
CA LEU A 286 -2.53 -3.26 -13.55
C LEU A 286 -2.94 -4.53 -14.36
N PRO A 287 -2.30 -5.70 -14.19
CA PRO A 287 -2.72 -6.93 -14.88
C PRO A 287 -4.15 -7.34 -14.51
N ARG A 288 -4.53 -7.14 -13.24
CA ARG A 288 -5.87 -7.43 -12.75
C ARG A 288 -6.91 -6.49 -13.37
N ALA A 289 -6.60 -5.22 -13.52
CA ALA A 289 -7.47 -4.22 -14.15
C ALA A 289 -7.71 -4.56 -15.63
N ILE A 290 -6.64 -4.93 -16.35
CA ILE A 290 -6.72 -5.35 -17.76
C ILE A 290 -7.61 -6.59 -17.89
N SER A 291 -7.36 -7.61 -17.07
CA SER A 291 -8.17 -8.83 -17.07
C SER A 291 -9.64 -8.55 -16.73
N GLY A 292 -9.89 -7.71 -15.73
CA GLY A 292 -11.25 -7.29 -15.34
C GLY A 292 -11.97 -6.54 -16.46
N HIS A 293 -11.28 -5.63 -17.16
CA HIS A 293 -11.85 -4.89 -18.29
C HIS A 293 -12.21 -5.83 -19.45
N GLN A 294 -11.31 -6.77 -19.78
CA GLN A 294 -11.58 -7.79 -20.80
C GLN A 294 -12.75 -8.70 -20.41
N TRP A 295 -12.86 -9.05 -19.11
CA TRP A 295 -13.98 -9.82 -18.60
C TRP A 295 -15.30 -9.07 -18.79
N TYR A 296 -15.39 -7.78 -18.41
CA TYR A 296 -16.58 -6.96 -18.63
C TYR A 296 -16.99 -6.91 -20.11
N ARG A 297 -16.03 -6.70 -21.02
CA ARG A 297 -16.28 -6.71 -22.47
C ARG A 297 -16.85 -8.03 -22.96
N ARG A 298 -16.30 -9.17 -22.52
CA ARG A 298 -16.78 -10.50 -22.90
C ARG A 298 -18.16 -10.82 -22.31
N THR A 299 -18.41 -10.38 -21.08
CA THR A 299 -19.66 -10.68 -20.36
C THR A 299 -20.84 -9.83 -20.82
N PHE A 300 -20.63 -8.53 -21.00
CA PHE A 300 -21.70 -7.59 -21.33
C PHE A 300 -21.82 -7.31 -22.83
N GLY A 301 -20.79 -7.60 -23.63
CA GLY A 301 -20.84 -7.49 -25.09
C GLY A 301 -21.20 -6.07 -25.53
N ARG A 302 -22.35 -5.92 -26.21
CA ARG A 302 -22.85 -4.63 -26.71
C ARG A 302 -23.31 -3.66 -25.61
N ASP A 303 -23.68 -4.18 -24.44
CA ASP A 303 -24.12 -3.35 -23.31
C ASP A 303 -22.93 -2.62 -22.64
N TRP A 304 -21.70 -3.05 -22.93
CA TRP A 304 -20.48 -2.45 -22.38
C TRP A 304 -20.05 -1.21 -23.16
N PRO A 305 -19.82 -0.05 -22.51
CA PRO A 305 -19.37 1.16 -23.19
C PRO A 305 -17.98 1.00 -23.82
N ALA A 306 -17.90 1.13 -25.15
CA ALA A 306 -16.66 0.88 -25.90
C ALA A 306 -15.57 1.95 -25.66
N GLU A 307 -15.96 3.16 -25.26
CA GLU A 307 -15.04 4.28 -25.03
C GLU A 307 -14.32 4.20 -23.68
N ARG A 308 -14.82 3.37 -22.75
CA ARG A 308 -14.24 3.21 -21.41
C ARG A 308 -12.81 2.69 -21.48
N LYS A 309 -11.93 3.39 -20.78
CA LYS A 309 -10.54 3.03 -20.53
C LYS A 309 -10.45 2.06 -19.34
N ILE A 310 -9.26 1.56 -19.05
CA ILE A 310 -9.03 0.52 -18.04
C ILE A 310 -8.86 1.15 -16.65
N VAL A 311 -7.92 2.08 -16.49
CA VAL A 311 -7.57 2.70 -15.19
C VAL A 311 -7.38 4.22 -15.27
N ILE A 312 -6.60 4.74 -16.23
CA ILE A 312 -6.27 6.16 -16.36
C ILE A 312 -7.26 6.83 -17.32
N PRO A 313 -8.05 7.82 -16.86
CA PRO A 313 -9.02 8.50 -17.71
C PRO A 313 -8.39 9.05 -18.98
N TYR A 314 -9.07 8.84 -20.12
CA TYR A 314 -8.66 9.28 -21.47
C TYR A 314 -7.35 8.69 -22.02
N VAL A 315 -6.50 8.07 -21.19
CA VAL A 315 -5.20 7.54 -21.60
C VAL A 315 -5.23 6.03 -21.71
N PHE A 316 -5.53 5.32 -20.62
CA PHE A 316 -5.31 3.88 -20.51
C PHE A 316 -6.40 3.14 -19.76
#